data_AF-A0A4U8YRB2-F1
#
_entry.id   AF-A0A4U8YRB2-F1
#
_cell.length_a   1.000
_cell.length_b   1.000
_cell.length_c   1.000
_cell.angle_alpha   90.00
_cell.angle_beta   90.00
_cell.angle_gamma   90.00
#
_symmetry.space_group_name_H-M   'P 1'
#
loop_
_entity.id
_entity.type
_entity.pdbx_description
1 polymer ?
#
loop_
_entity_poly.entity_id
_entity_poly.type
_entity_poly.pdbx_seq_one_letter_code
_entity_poly.pdbx_strand_id
1 'polypeptide(L)'
;MLQKPAHMLVCSHMLLSIGGLCLHAGLHPPVKSLFFWWAAPVSVFSLLLLPPLFLRSATVGVAVLMNAFAVTAGVVGMVYFSLLNPPVPLTPTTLLSHSTLAPVCILLGKLPLAQAIFLVMKQEAP
;
A
#
# COMPACT_ATOMS: atom_id res chain seq x y z
N MET A 1 -3.37 11.47 -27.86
CA MET A 1 -3.54 11.88 -26.45
C MET A 1 -3.05 10.77 -25.54
N LEU A 2 -1.74 10.52 -25.45
CA LEU A 2 -1.21 9.66 -24.39
C LEU A 2 -0.99 10.53 -23.16
N GLN A 3 -1.90 10.38 -22.19
CA GLN A 3 -1.77 10.95 -20.86
C GLN A 3 -0.42 10.49 -20.27
N LYS A 4 0.36 11.42 -19.71
CA LYS A 4 1.72 11.20 -19.19
C LYS A 4 1.80 9.87 -18.40
N PRO A 5 2.65 8.90 -18.81
CA PRO A 5 2.67 7.55 -18.22
C PRO A 5 2.87 7.56 -16.71
N ALA A 6 3.60 8.55 -16.17
CA ALA A 6 3.73 8.77 -14.74
C ALA A 6 2.38 8.93 -14.02
N HIS A 7 1.44 9.67 -14.60
CA HIS A 7 0.14 9.91 -13.96
C HIS A 7 -0.70 8.63 -13.88
N MET A 8 -0.66 7.79 -14.93
CA MET A 8 -1.34 6.50 -14.90
C MET A 8 -0.79 5.60 -13.80
N LEU A 9 0.54 5.52 -13.66
CA LEU A 9 1.18 4.72 -12.62
C LEU A 9 0.89 5.24 -11.22
N VAL A 10 0.88 6.57 -11.02
CA VAL A 10 0.48 7.20 -9.76
C VAL A 10 -0.99 6.89 -9.45
N CYS A 11 -1.89 6.99 -10.42
CA CYS A 11 -3.29 6.60 -10.25
C CYS A 11 -3.44 5.12 -9.88
N SER A 12 -2.70 4.21 -10.52
CA SER A 12 -2.68 2.79 -10.14
C SER A 12 -2.19 2.60 -8.70
N HIS A 13 -1.19 3.37 -8.26
CA HIS A 13 -0.67 3.31 -6.89
C HIS A 13 -1.71 3.78 -5.87
N MET A 14 -2.45 4.84 -6.20
CA MET A 14 -3.58 5.31 -5.41
C MET A 14 -4.68 4.24 -5.34
N LEU A 15 -5.07 3.65 -6.47
CA LEU A 15 -6.10 2.60 -6.51
C LEU A 15 -5.71 1.37 -5.69
N LEU A 16 -4.44 0.92 -5.76
CA LEU A 16 -3.94 -0.14 -4.89
C LEU A 16 -3.99 0.25 -3.42
N SER A 17 -3.68 1.51 -3.09
CA SER A 17 -3.75 2.00 -1.72
C SER A 17 -5.18 2.08 -1.20
N ILE A 18 -6.15 2.48 -2.03
CA ILE A 18 -7.58 2.47 -1.70
C ILE A 18 -8.07 1.03 -1.51
N GLY A 19 -7.78 0.14 -2.47
CA GLY A 19 -8.17 -1.27 -2.39
C GLY A 19 -7.61 -1.95 -1.14
N GLY A 20 -6.35 -1.71 -0.82
CA GLY A 20 -5.71 -2.20 0.41
C GLY A 20 -6.36 -1.65 1.68
N LEU A 21 -6.71 -0.36 1.72
CA LEU A 21 -7.41 0.23 2.85
C LEU A 21 -8.82 -0.35 3.04
N CYS A 22 -9.59 -0.53 1.95
CA CYS A 22 -10.90 -1.15 2.00
C CYS A 22 -10.83 -2.59 2.53
N LEU A 23 -9.86 -3.37 2.02
CA LEU A 23 -9.64 -4.74 2.46
C LEU A 23 -9.24 -4.80 3.95
N HIS A 24 -8.37 -3.89 4.38
CA HIS A 24 -7.98 -3.75 5.78
C HIS A 24 -9.19 -3.40 6.67
N ALA A 25 -10.00 -2.42 6.28
CA ALA A 25 -11.17 -2.01 7.06
C ALA A 25 -12.22 -3.13 7.18
N GLY A 26 -12.33 -4.00 6.17
CA GLY A 26 -13.16 -5.20 6.23
C GLY A 26 -12.66 -6.24 7.24
N LEU A 27 -11.35 -6.48 7.29
CA LEU A 27 -10.70 -7.43 8.20
C LEU A 27 -10.57 -6.90 9.63
N HIS A 28 -10.29 -5.61 9.77
CA HIS A 28 -10.01 -4.92 11.04
C HIS A 28 -10.88 -3.66 11.15
N PRO A 29 -12.18 -3.81 11.47
CA PRO A 29 -13.08 -2.66 11.56
C PRO A 29 -12.61 -1.71 12.68
N PRO A 30 -12.29 -0.43 12.38
CA PRO A 30 -11.76 0.51 13.37
C PRO A 30 -12.72 0.76 14.54
N VAL A 31 -14.00 0.51 14.33
CA VAL A 31 -15.06 0.61 15.35
C VAL A 31 -14.96 -0.48 16.43
N LYS A 32 -14.25 -1.59 16.18
CA LYS A 32 -14.14 -2.70 17.13
C LYS A 32 -12.97 -2.54 18.12
N SER A 33 -11.92 -1.82 17.75
CA SER A 33 -10.76 -1.61 18.61
C SER A 33 -9.90 -0.44 18.14
N LEU A 34 -9.40 0.36 19.09
CA LEU A 34 -8.38 1.39 18.83
C LEU A 34 -7.07 0.79 18.29
N PHE A 35 -6.78 -0.48 18.61
CA PHE A 35 -5.63 -1.17 18.04
C PHE A 35 -5.70 -1.20 16.52
N PHE A 36 -6.88 -1.30 15.90
CA PHE A 36 -7.05 -1.35 14.44
C PHE A 36 -6.89 0.00 13.74
N TRP A 37 -6.77 1.10 14.48
CA TRP A 37 -6.55 2.44 13.90
C TRP A 37 -5.11 2.69 13.44
N TRP A 38 -4.16 1.87 13.86
CA TRP A 38 -2.73 2.10 13.57
C TRP A 38 -2.41 2.19 12.07
N ALA A 39 -3.18 1.49 11.23
CA ALA A 39 -2.99 1.49 9.78
C ALA A 39 -3.54 2.76 9.10
N ALA A 40 -4.49 3.47 9.73
CA ALA A 40 -5.15 4.63 9.13
C ALA A 40 -4.17 5.78 8.80
N PRO A 41 -3.25 6.19 9.69
CA PRO A 41 -2.23 7.18 9.35
C PRO A 41 -1.35 6.77 8.17
N VAL A 42 -0.97 5.49 8.07
CA VAL A 42 -0.11 4.95 7.00
C VAL A 42 -0.86 4.95 5.65
N SER A 43 -2.16 4.66 5.68
CA SER A 43 -3.02 4.70 4.50
C SER A 43 -3.29 6.13 4.04
N VAL A 44 -3.56 7.07 4.96
CA VAL A 44 -3.71 8.50 4.64
C VAL A 44 -2.42 9.05 4.04
N PHE A 45 -1.28 8.72 4.63
CA PHE A 45 0.03 9.05 4.11
C PHE A 45 0.21 8.53 2.67
N SER A 46 -0.14 7.27 2.43
CA SER A 46 -0.03 6.67 1.09
C SER A 46 -0.95 7.28 0.04
N LEU A 47 -2.13 7.76 0.44
CA LEU A 47 -3.15 8.27 -0.48
C LEU A 47 -3.01 9.76 -0.79
N LEU A 48 -2.56 10.55 0.19
CA LEU A 48 -2.54 12.01 0.05
C LEU A 48 -1.14 12.57 -0.17
N LEU A 49 -0.12 11.97 0.47
CA LEU A 49 1.24 12.53 0.47
C LEU A 49 2.11 11.92 -0.62
N LEU A 50 2.01 10.61 -0.87
CA LEU A 50 2.82 9.96 -1.92
C LEU A 50 2.50 10.42 -3.35
N PRO A 51 1.24 10.60 -3.79
CA PRO A 51 0.96 11.01 -5.17
C PRO A 51 1.64 12.31 -5.62
N PRO A 52 1.57 13.44 -4.87
CA PRO A 52 2.26 14.66 -5.27
C PRO A 52 3.79 14.51 -5.21
N LEU A 53 4.33 13.68 -4.31
CA LEU A 53 5.77 13.39 -4.23
C LEU A 53 6.25 12.59 -5.44
N PHE A 54 5.44 11.62 -5.91
CA PHE A 54 5.73 10.82 -7.10
C PHE A 54 5.71 11.65 -8.38
N LEU A 55 4.82 12.64 -8.48
CA LEU A 55 4.68 13.49 -9.68
C LEU A 55 5.76 14.59 -9.82
N ARG A 56 6.76 14.64 -8.94
CA ARG A 56 7.86 15.60 -8.99
C ARG A 56 9.20 14.87 -9.08
N SER A 57 9.97 15.12 -10.15
CA SER A 57 11.27 14.49 -10.40
C SER A 57 12.29 14.71 -9.26
N ALA A 58 12.20 15.85 -8.57
CA ALA A 58 13.05 16.17 -7.42
C ALA A 58 12.74 15.32 -6.17
N THR A 59 11.49 14.85 -6.01
CA THR A 59 11.05 14.14 -4.80
C THR A 59 10.69 12.68 -5.03
N VAL A 60 10.67 12.21 -6.28
CA VAL A 60 10.28 10.84 -6.63
C VAL A 60 11.13 9.78 -5.90
N GLY A 61 12.43 10.04 -5.68
CA GLY A 61 13.28 9.14 -4.90
C GLY A 61 12.86 9.05 -3.42
N VAL A 62 12.49 10.18 -2.82
CA VAL A 62 11.95 10.22 -1.46
C VAL A 62 10.61 9.48 -1.40
N ALA A 63 9.75 9.66 -2.40
CA ALA A 63 8.48 8.96 -2.51
C ALA A 63 8.65 7.43 -2.53
N VAL A 64 9.65 6.92 -3.27
CA VAL A 64 9.98 5.48 -3.30
C VAL A 64 10.38 4.97 -1.92
N LEU A 65 11.28 5.68 -1.23
CA LEU A 65 11.74 5.28 0.11
C LEU A 65 10.59 5.30 1.13
N MET A 66 9.77 6.34 1.12
CA MET A 66 8.61 6.44 2.00
C MET A 66 7.56 5.37 1.69
N ASN A 67 7.35 5.05 0.42
CA ASN A 67 6.50 3.93 0.01
C ASN A 67 7.05 2.59 0.53
N ALA A 68 8.36 2.35 0.39
CA ALA A 68 8.99 1.14 0.90
C ALA A 68 8.82 1.01 2.42
N PHE A 69 9.07 2.10 3.16
CA PHE A 69 8.83 2.14 4.61
C PHE A 69 7.37 1.82 4.98
N ALA A 70 6.41 2.46 4.31
CA ALA A 70 4.98 2.22 4.56
C ALA A 70 4.57 0.77 4.25
N VAL A 71 5.10 0.18 3.18
CA VAL A 71 4.89 -1.23 2.82
C VAL A 71 5.47 -2.14 3.90
N THR A 72 6.72 -1.93 4.31
CA THR A 72 7.37 -2.74 5.35
C THR A 72 6.61 -2.67 6.67
N ALA A 73 6.25 -1.46 7.13
CA ALA A 73 5.46 -1.28 8.36
C ALA A 73 4.10 -2.00 8.26
N GLY A 74 3.42 -1.87 7.13
CA GLY A 74 2.17 -2.56 6.84
C GLY A 74 2.32 -4.08 6.92
N VAL A 75 3.32 -4.64 6.24
CA VAL A 75 3.58 -6.09 6.21
C VAL A 75 3.91 -6.61 7.61
N VAL A 76 4.78 -5.93 8.35
CA VAL A 76 5.14 -6.34 9.72
C VAL A 76 3.90 -6.34 10.61
N GLY A 77 3.08 -5.30 10.57
CA GLY A 77 1.86 -5.23 11.39
C GLY A 77 0.83 -6.30 11.01
N MET A 78 0.67 -6.58 9.71
CA MET A 78 -0.18 -7.66 9.21
C MET A 78 0.31 -9.04 9.68
N VAL A 79 1.60 -9.31 9.54
CA VAL A 79 2.20 -10.59 9.98
C VAL A 79 2.06 -10.75 11.50
N TYR A 80 2.36 -9.71 12.27
CA TYR A 80 2.19 -9.71 13.73
C TYR A 80 0.74 -10.02 14.12
N PHE A 81 -0.23 -9.38 13.48
CA PHE A 81 -1.65 -9.65 13.74
C PHE A 81 -2.03 -11.10 13.42
N SER A 82 -1.60 -11.62 12.26
CA SER A 82 -1.89 -13.00 11.85
C SER A 82 -1.28 -14.04 12.79
N LEU A 83 -0.10 -13.76 13.37
CA LEU A 83 0.51 -14.65 14.36
C LEU A 83 -0.27 -14.70 15.67
N LEU A 84 -0.85 -13.56 16.09
CA LEU A 84 -1.68 -13.49 17.29
C LEU A 84 -3.11 -14.02 17.08
N ASN A 85 -3.59 -14.01 15.83
CA ASN A 85 -4.96 -14.37 15.47
C ASN A 85 -4.96 -15.31 14.26
N PRO A 86 -4.40 -16.53 14.39
CA PRO A 86 -4.33 -17.46 13.27
C PRO A 86 -5.74 -17.83 12.80
N PRO A 87 -6.00 -17.86 11.48
CA PRO A 87 -7.31 -18.27 10.96
C PRO A 87 -7.53 -19.75 11.25
N VAL A 88 -8.68 -20.08 11.86
CA VAL A 88 -9.09 -21.46 12.13
C VAL A 88 -10.44 -21.71 11.44
N PRO A 89 -10.55 -22.71 10.55
CA PRO A 89 -9.54 -23.67 10.11
C PRO A 89 -8.50 -23.07 9.13
N LEU A 90 -7.31 -23.66 9.06
CA LEU A 90 -6.28 -23.29 8.07
C LEU A 90 -6.62 -23.89 6.69
N THR A 91 -7.29 -23.11 5.85
CA THR A 91 -7.61 -23.48 4.47
C THR A 91 -7.17 -22.36 3.52
N PRO A 92 -6.98 -22.63 2.22
CA PRO A 92 -6.62 -21.58 1.26
C PRO A 92 -7.62 -20.42 1.24
N THR A 93 -8.91 -20.73 1.46
CA THR A 93 -9.97 -19.72 1.50
C THR A 93 -9.84 -18.84 2.75
N THR A 94 -9.70 -19.42 3.94
CA THR A 94 -9.54 -18.64 5.19
C THR A 94 -8.22 -17.87 5.21
N LEU A 95 -7.16 -18.38 4.59
CA LEU A 95 -5.93 -17.64 4.35
C LEU A 95 -6.14 -16.43 3.44
N LEU A 96 -6.96 -16.51 2.39
CA LEU A 96 -7.15 -15.39 1.48
C LEU A 96 -8.18 -14.36 1.99
N SER A 97 -9.26 -14.81 2.63
CA SER A 97 -10.38 -13.94 3.01
C SER A 97 -10.43 -13.56 4.49
N HIS A 98 -9.74 -14.30 5.36
CA HIS A 98 -9.71 -14.04 6.81
C HIS A 98 -8.30 -13.84 7.37
N SER A 99 -7.24 -14.07 6.58
CA SER A 99 -5.87 -13.74 6.98
C SER A 99 -5.39 -12.46 6.32
N THR A 100 -4.28 -11.95 6.83
CA THR A 100 -3.65 -10.75 6.30
C THR A 100 -2.87 -10.97 5.00
N LEU A 101 -2.95 -12.15 4.37
CA LEU A 101 -2.23 -12.49 3.15
C LEU A 101 -2.61 -11.58 1.96
N ALA A 102 -3.89 -11.44 1.66
CA ALA A 102 -4.34 -10.59 0.56
C ALA A 102 -3.94 -9.10 0.76
N PRO A 103 -4.10 -8.50 1.95
CA PRO A 103 -3.52 -7.19 2.26
C PRO A 103 -2.00 -7.11 2.04
N VAL A 104 -1.24 -8.13 2.45
CA VAL A 104 0.22 -8.18 2.26
C VAL A 104 0.59 -8.21 0.78
N CYS A 105 -0.12 -8.99 -0.04
CA CYS A 105 0.10 -9.01 -1.49
C CYS A 105 -0.14 -7.63 -2.12
N ILE A 106 -1.19 -6.92 -1.72
CA ILE A 106 -1.47 -5.55 -2.18
C ILE A 106 -0.33 -4.59 -1.78
N LEU A 107 0.14 -4.66 -0.53
CA LEU A 107 1.25 -3.85 -0.05
C LEU A 107 2.53 -4.11 -0.86
N LEU A 108 2.90 -5.38 -1.04
CA LEU A 108 4.08 -5.76 -1.81
C LEU A 108 4.01 -5.31 -3.27
N GLY A 109 2.82 -5.35 -3.88
CA GLY A 109 2.59 -4.84 -5.24
C GLY A 109 2.92 -3.35 -5.41
N LYS A 110 2.90 -2.56 -4.33
CA LYS A 110 3.27 -1.13 -4.37
C LYS A 110 4.78 -0.91 -4.56
N LEU A 111 5.64 -1.89 -4.25
CA LEU A 111 7.09 -1.76 -4.41
C LEU A 111 7.52 -1.69 -5.89
N PRO A 112 7.21 -2.69 -6.75
CA PRO A 112 7.57 -2.62 -8.16
C PRO A 112 6.87 -1.46 -8.87
N LEU A 113 5.67 -1.08 -8.43
CA LEU A 113 4.96 0.07 -9.00
C LEU A 113 5.65 1.39 -8.68
N ALA A 114 6.13 1.59 -7.44
CA ALA A 114 6.91 2.77 -7.07
C ALA A 114 8.22 2.84 -7.86
N GLN A 115 8.86 1.70 -8.10
CA GLN A 115 10.06 1.63 -8.95
C GLN A 115 9.75 2.01 -10.40
N ALA A 116 8.64 1.54 -10.96
CA ALA A 116 8.21 1.92 -12.31
C ALA A 116 7.97 3.43 -12.43
N ILE A 117 7.30 4.04 -11.42
CA ILE A 117 7.10 5.50 -11.36
C ILE A 117 8.45 6.22 -11.35
N PHE A 118 9.40 5.77 -10.53
CA PHE A 118 10.74 6.38 -10.45
C PHE A 118 11.47 6.39 -11.79
N LEU A 119 11.46 5.25 -12.51
CA LEU A 119 12.12 5.13 -13.80
C LEU A 119 11.51 6.08 -14.83
N VAL A 120 10.18 6.16 -14.92
CA VAL A 120 9.47 7.07 -15.83
C VAL A 120 9.76 8.54 -15.48
N MET A 121 9.67 8.90 -14.20
CA MET A 121 9.90 10.28 -13.75
C MET A 121 11.35 10.74 -13.93
N LYS A 122 12.32 9.81 -13.92
CA LYS A 122 13.72 10.11 -14.23
C LYS A 122 13.95 10.34 -15.71
N GLN A 123 13.19 9.68 -16.59
CA GLN A 123 13.25 9.89 -18.04
C GLN A 123 12.57 11.21 -18.46
N GLU A 124 11.54 11.63 -17.73
CA GLU A 124 10.83 12.90 -17.97
C GLU A 124 11.52 14.12 -17.32
N ALA A 125 12.64 13.93 -16.61
CA ALA A 125 13.39 15.02 -15.99
C ALA A 125 14.14 15.85 -17.06
N PRO A 126 14.09 17.20 -16.99
CA PRO A 126 14.83 18.07 -17.91
C PRO A 126 16.34 18.00 -17.73
#